data_AF-A0A9E2RZA7-F1
#
_entry.id   AF-A0A9E2RZA7-F1
#
_cell.length_a   1.000
_cell.length_b   1.000
_cell.length_c   1.000
_cell.angle_alpha   90.00
_cell.angle_beta   90.00
_cell.angle_gamma   90.00
#
_symmetry.space_group_name_H-M   'P 1'
#
loop_
_entity.id
_entity.type
_entity.pdbx_description
1 polymer ?
#
loop_
_entity_poly.entity_id
_entity_poly.type
_entity_poly.pdbx_seq_one_letter_code
_entity_poly.pdbx_strand_id
1 'polypeptide(L)'
;MGASRLESFSDGVMAVIITIMAINLHPPAHANWRGLEQRLPDLAIYALSFAAVAIYWNNHHHLLRVTATISAAVMWSNLLLLFWLSL
;
A
#
# COMPACT_ATOMS: atom_id res chain seq x y z
N MET A 1 -1.78 4.50 -24.13
CA MET A 1 -0.69 4.24 -23.16
C MET A 1 -0.68 2.75 -22.85
N GLY A 2 0.49 2.11 -22.77
CA GLY A 2 0.57 0.69 -22.42
C GLY A 2 0.24 0.46 -20.95
N ALA A 3 -0.46 -0.65 -20.64
CA ALA A 3 -0.82 -1.05 -19.27
C ALA A 3 0.41 -1.08 -18.33
N SER A 4 1.56 -1.52 -18.85
CA SER A 4 2.82 -1.59 -18.11
C SER A 4 3.28 -0.26 -17.50
N ARG A 5 3.08 0.90 -18.16
CA ARG A 5 3.48 2.20 -17.56
C ARG A 5 2.58 2.59 -16.39
N LEU A 6 1.29 2.29 -16.48
CA LEU A 6 0.33 2.56 -15.41
C LEU A 6 0.62 1.66 -14.21
N GLU A 7 0.87 0.38 -14.48
CA GLU A 7 1.27 -0.62 -13.48
C GLU A 7 2.52 -0.20 -12.72
N SER A 8 3.62 0.12 -13.43
CA SER A 8 4.86 0.57 -12.78
C SER A 8 4.71 1.87 -11.99
N PHE A 9 3.82 2.77 -12.41
CA PHE A 9 3.52 3.98 -11.63
C PHE A 9 2.78 3.63 -10.34
N SER A 10 1.73 2.82 -10.42
CA SER A 10 0.95 2.38 -9.26
C SER A 10 1.80 1.59 -8.26
N ASP A 11 2.68 0.72 -8.74
CA ASP A 11 3.62 -0.04 -7.90
C ASP A 11 4.54 0.90 -7.12
N GLY A 12 5.08 1.92 -7.78
CA GLY A 12 5.91 2.92 -7.13
C GLY A 12 5.18 3.68 -6.02
N VAL A 13 3.93 4.09 -6.27
CA VAL A 13 3.12 4.79 -5.27
C VAL A 13 2.78 3.88 -4.08
N MET A 14 2.36 2.64 -4.34
CA MET A 14 2.07 1.67 -3.27
C MET A 14 3.30 1.32 -2.42
N ALA A 15 4.49 1.22 -3.05
CA ALA A 15 5.73 1.03 -2.32
C ALA A 15 6.05 2.21 -1.38
N VAL A 16 5.83 3.45 -1.83
CA VAL A 16 5.99 4.65 -0.98
C VAL A 16 5.01 4.64 0.19
N ILE A 17 3.73 4.30 -0.04
CA ILE A 17 2.72 4.17 1.02
C ILE A 17 3.16 3.17 2.09
N ILE A 18 3.58 1.97 1.67
CA ILE A 18 4.09 0.92 2.58
C ILE A 18 5.28 1.42 3.40
N THR A 19 6.19 2.17 2.78
CA THR A 19 7.38 2.70 3.45
C THR A 19 7.01 3.76 4.49
N ILE A 20 6.09 4.67 4.16
CA ILE A 20 5.58 5.69 5.09
C ILE A 20 4.85 5.05 6.28
N MET A 21 4.05 4.01 6.03
CA MET A 21 3.41 3.23 7.10
C MET A 21 4.45 2.60 8.03
N ALA A 22 5.52 2.04 7.47
CA ALA A 22 6.58 1.39 8.26
C ALA A 22 7.40 2.40 9.08
N ILE A 23 7.65 3.60 8.55
CA ILE A 23 8.38 4.65 9.28
C ILE A 23 7.62 5.12 10.53
N ASN A 24 6.29 5.02 10.55
CA ASN A 24 5.48 5.37 11.72
C ASN A 24 5.60 4.35 12.88
N LEU A 25 6.20 3.18 12.66
CA LEU A 25 6.53 2.25 13.74
C LEU A 25 7.75 2.74 14.51
N HIS A 26 7.48 3.32 15.67
CA HIS A 26 8.50 3.82 16.56
C HIS A 26 8.96 2.73 17.54
N PRO A 27 10.26 2.69 17.89
CA PRO A 27 10.74 1.79 18.92
C PRO A 27 10.07 2.08 20.28
N PRO A 28 10.03 1.09 21.19
CA PRO A 28 9.53 1.30 22.54
C PRO A 28 10.45 2.25 23.33
N ALA A 29 9.87 3.05 24.22
CA ALA A 29 10.63 4.01 25.04
C ALA A 29 11.64 3.35 25.98
N HIS A 30 11.41 2.07 26.32
CA HIS A 30 12.31 1.26 27.12
C HIS A 30 12.60 -0.05 26.38
N ALA A 31 13.87 -0.42 26.29
CA ALA A 31 14.33 -1.67 25.68
C ALA A 31 14.10 -2.89 26.60
N ASN A 32 12.88 -3.06 27.09
CA ASN A 32 12.48 -4.18 27.92
C ASN A 32 11.21 -4.86 27.36
N TRP A 33 10.92 -6.07 27.85
CA TRP A 33 9.81 -6.88 27.34
C TRP A 33 8.45 -6.16 27.44
N ARG A 34 8.22 -5.45 28.55
CA ARG A 34 6.98 -4.66 28.76
C ARG A 34 6.84 -3.51 27.77
N GLY A 35 7.95 -2.85 27.40
CA GLY A 35 7.96 -1.81 26.38
C GLY A 35 7.56 -2.34 25.01
N LEU A 36 7.99 -3.55 24.66
CA LEU A 36 7.59 -4.22 23.42
C LEU A 36 6.10 -4.61 23.44
N GLU A 37 5.60 -5.15 24.55
CA GLU A 37 4.18 -5.51 24.70
C GLU A 37 3.25 -4.32 24.46
N GLN A 38 3.63 -3.13 24.94
CA GLN A 38 2.88 -1.88 24.71
C GLN A 38 2.82 -1.47 23.23
N ARG A 39 3.77 -1.94 22.39
CA ARG A 39 3.85 -1.64 20.95
C ARG A 39 3.22 -2.71 20.06
N LEU A 40 2.83 -3.87 20.61
CA LEU A 40 2.16 -4.92 19.84
C LEU A 40 0.91 -4.44 19.11
N PRO A 41 0.03 -3.60 19.70
CA PRO A 41 -1.13 -3.07 19.00
C PRO A 41 -0.74 -2.25 17.76
N ASP A 42 0.28 -1.39 17.87
CA ASP A 42 0.78 -0.58 16.75
C ASP A 42 1.31 -1.47 15.61
N LEU A 43 2.06 -2.52 15.97
CA LEU A 43 2.57 -3.51 15.00
C LEU A 43 1.43 -4.29 14.33
N ALA A 44 0.40 -4.66 15.08
CA ALA A 44 -0.77 -5.37 14.55
C ALA A 44 -1.56 -4.47 13.57
N ILE A 45 -1.74 -3.19 13.91
CA ILE A 45 -2.37 -2.20 13.02
C ILE A 45 -1.54 -2.07 11.74
N TYR A 46 -0.22 -1.90 11.85
CA TYR A 46 0.66 -1.87 10.69
C TYR A 46 0.54 -3.11 9.82
N ALA A 47 0.57 -4.31 10.41
CA ALA A 47 0.49 -5.56 9.67
C ALA A 47 -0.86 -5.71 8.95
N LEU A 48 -1.96 -5.29 9.59
CA LEU A 48 -3.28 -5.29 8.98
C LEU A 48 -3.36 -4.29 7.81
N SER A 49 -2.83 -3.08 7.99
CA SER A 49 -2.78 -2.05 6.93
C SER A 49 -1.90 -2.49 5.76
N PHE A 50 -0.74 -3.10 6.04
CA PHE A 50 0.11 -3.70 5.01
C PHE A 50 -0.62 -4.78 4.22
N ALA A 51 -1.31 -5.69 4.92
CA ALA A 51 -2.09 -6.74 4.28
C ALA A 51 -3.20 -6.17 3.39
N ALA A 52 -3.87 -5.10 3.84
CA ALA A 52 -4.88 -4.41 3.04
C ALA A 52 -4.28 -3.86 1.74
N VAL A 53 -3.18 -3.11 1.82
CA VAL A 53 -2.49 -2.58 0.61
C VAL A 53 -2.03 -3.71 -0.31
N ALA A 54 -1.49 -4.80 0.24
CA ALA A 54 -1.04 -5.96 -0.54
C ALA A 54 -2.20 -6.66 -1.28
N ILE A 55 -3.37 -6.79 -0.67
CA ILE A 55 -4.58 -7.33 -1.31
C ILE A 55 -5.01 -6.42 -2.47
N TYR A 56 -5.03 -5.10 -2.25
CA TYR A 56 -5.37 -4.15 -3.31
C TYR A 56 -4.36 -4.18 -4.46
N TRP A 57 -3.08 -4.27 -4.15
CA TRP A 57 -2.01 -4.42 -5.14
C TRP A 57 -2.20 -5.68 -5.97
N ASN A 58 -2.47 -6.83 -5.34
CA ASN A 58 -2.71 -8.09 -6.04
C ASN A 58 -3.92 -7.99 -6.98
N ASN A 59 -5.03 -7.43 -6.49
CA ASN A 59 -6.23 -7.21 -7.31
C ASN A 59 -5.96 -6.25 -8.47
N HIS A 60 -5.19 -5.18 -8.24
CA HIS A 60 -4.78 -4.23 -9.25
C HIS A 60 -3.96 -4.89 -10.37
N HIS A 61 -2.98 -5.71 -10.01
CA HIS A 61 -2.15 -6.46 -10.96
C HIS A 61 -2.97 -7.43 -11.81
N HIS A 62 -3.91 -8.15 -11.19
CA HIS A 62 -4.85 -9.02 -11.91
C HIS A 62 -5.71 -8.25 -12.91
N LEU A 63 -6.27 -7.10 -12.52
CA LEU A 63 -7.10 -6.28 -13.40
C LEU A 63 -6.32 -5.71 -14.58
N LEU A 64 -5.11 -5.18 -14.35
CA LEU A 64 -4.29 -4.60 -15.42
C LEU A 64 -3.77 -5.65 -16.41
N ARG A 65 -3.47 -6.88 -15.95
CA ARG A 65 -3.09 -7.99 -16.84
C ARG A 65 -4.17 -8.40 -17.84
N VAL A 66 -5.45 -8.27 -17.47
CA VAL A 66 -6.60 -8.64 -18.33
C VAL A 66 -7.02 -7.47 -19.23
N THR A 67 -6.54 -6.26 -18.96
CA THR A 67 -6.96 -5.04 -19.68
C THR A 67 -6.15 -4.83 -20.96
N ALA A 68 -6.80 -4.91 -22.12
CA ALA A 68 -6.16 -4.72 -23.43
C ALA A 68 -5.86 -3.25 -23.77
N THR A 69 -6.68 -2.31 -23.28
CA THR A 69 -6.54 -0.87 -23.58
C THR A 69 -6.75 -0.02 -22.33
N ILE A 70 -5.87 0.96 -22.13
CA ILE A 70 -5.98 1.93 -21.03
C ILE A 70 -6.70 3.18 -21.55
N SER A 71 -7.93 3.39 -21.07
CA SER A 71 -8.71 4.61 -21.33
C SER A 71 -8.44 5.69 -20.28
N ALA A 72 -8.83 6.93 -20.57
CA ALA A 72 -8.71 8.04 -19.61
C ALA A 72 -9.48 7.78 -18.31
N ALA A 73 -10.64 7.13 -18.39
CA ALA A 73 -11.44 6.76 -17.22
C ALA A 73 -10.69 5.81 -16.29
N VAL A 74 -10.00 4.80 -16.85
CA VAL A 74 -9.16 3.85 -16.07
C VAL A 74 -8.03 4.59 -15.36
N MET A 75 -7.41 5.57 -16.01
CA MET A 75 -6.37 6.41 -15.40
C MET A 75 -6.90 7.17 -14.18
N TRP A 76 -8.06 7.82 -14.29
CA TRP A 76 -8.68 8.53 -13.16
C TRP A 76 -9.11 7.59 -12.03
N SER A 77 -9.69 6.43 -12.37
CA SER A 77 -10.04 5.42 -11.37
C SER A 77 -8.80 4.90 -10.63
N ASN A 78 -7.68 4.71 -11.34
CA ASN A 78 -6.41 4.33 -10.72
C ASN A 78 -5.90 5.40 -9.74
N LEU A 79 -5.95 6.68 -10.13
CA LEU A 79 -5.53 7.78 -9.26
C LEU A 79 -6.42 7.89 -8.02
N LEU A 80 -7.74 7.68 -8.17
CA LEU A 80 -8.67 7.65 -7.03
C LEU A 80 -8.36 6.48 -6.10
N LEU A 81 -8.09 5.28 -6.63
CA LEU A 81 -7.65 4.14 -5.83
C LEU A 81 -6.38 4.46 -5.03
N LEU A 82 -5.36 5.00 -5.68
CA LEU A 82 -4.10 5.36 -5.02
C LEU A 82 -4.29 6.46 -3.97
N PHE A 83 -5.16 7.43 -4.22
CA PHE A 83 -5.51 8.46 -3.24
C PHE A 83 -6.11 7.84 -1.98
N TRP A 84 -7.09 6.94 -2.12
CA TRP A 84 -7.71 6.27 -0.97
C TRP A 84 -6.74 5.35 -0.23
N LEU A 85 -5.80 4.70 -0.92
CA LEU A 85 -4.76 3.89 -0.27
C LEU A 85 -3.73 4.74 0.48
N SER A 86 -3.57 6.01 0.13
CA SER A 86 -2.62 6.92 0.78
C SER A 86 -3.14 7.56 2.06
N LEU A 87 -4.44 7.46 2.32
CA LEU A 87 -5.13 7.99 3.50
C LEU A 87 -5.09 6.98 4.65
#